data_AF-A0A522AKT2-F1
#
_entry.id   AF-A0A522AKT2-F1
#
_cell.length_a   1.000
_cell.length_b   1.000
_cell.length_c   1.000
_cell.angle_alpha   90.00
_cell.angle_beta   90.00
_cell.angle_gamma   90.00
#
_symmetry.space_group_name_H-M   'P 1'
#
loop_
_entity.id
_entity.type
_entity.pdbx_description
1 polymer ?
#
loop_
_entity_poly.entity_id
_entity_poly.type
_entity_poly.pdbx_seq_one_letter_code
_entity_poly.pdbx_strand_id
1 'polypeptide(L)' 'VVLDMQIQDNTIVKVTSPMDSTVTEGHLCIKGRFGFEFTNERRRGED' A
#
# COMPACT_ATOMS: atom_id res chain seq x y z
N VAL A 1 -11.16 4.05 -8.02
CA VAL A 1 -9.87 4.40 -7.38
C VAL A 1 -8.95 3.22 -7.58
N VAL A 2 -7.83 3.42 -8.25
CA VAL A 2 -6.78 2.40 -8.46
C VAL A 2 -5.55 2.83 -7.66
N LEU A 3 -4.88 1.88 -7.04
CA LEU A 3 -3.64 2.10 -6.30
C LEU A 3 -2.57 1.17 -6.85
N ASP A 4 -1.34 1.66 -6.90
CA ASP A 4 -0.19 0.86 -7.30
C ASP A 4 0.49 0.30 -6.05
N MET A 5 0.88 -0.97 -6.13
CA MET A 5 1.55 -1.68 -5.04
C MET A 5 2.88 -2.23 -5.50
N GLN A 6 3.89 -2.05 -4.66
CA GLN A 6 5.22 -2.63 -4.84
C GLN A 6 5.34 -3.83 -3.91
N ILE A 7 5.62 -5.00 -4.47
CA ILE A 7 5.69 -6.28 -3.76
C ILE A 7 7.11 -6.84 -3.85
N GLN A 8 7.65 -7.31 -2.73
CA GLN A 8 8.93 -8.02 -2.63
C GLN A 8 8.77 -9.18 -1.66
N ASP A 9 9.23 -10.38 -2.02
CA ASP A 9 9.16 -11.57 -1.16
C ASP A 9 7.76 -11.79 -0.55
N ASN A 10 6.73 -11.70 -1.40
CA ASN A 10 5.33 -11.81 -1.02
C ASN A 10 4.88 -10.82 0.09
N THR A 11 5.59 -9.69 0.19
CA THR A 11 5.37 -8.64 1.19
C THR A 11 5.15 -7.30 0.47
N ILE A 12 4.12 -6.56 0.88
CA ILE A 12 3.90 -5.21 0.36
C ILE A 12 4.95 -4.29 0.99
N VAL A 13 5.72 -3.58 0.17
CA VAL A 13 6.76 -2.65 0.65
C VAL A 13 6.41 -1.18 0.41
N LYS A 14 5.44 -0.90 -0.47
CA LYS A 14 4.96 0.45 -0.76
C LYS A 14 3.60 0.43 -1.43
N VAL A 15 2.79 1.45 -1.14
CA VAL A 15 1.54 1.77 -1.84
C VAL A 15 1.61 3.21 -2.34
N THR A 16 1.23 3.43 -3.60
CA THR A 16 1.16 4.76 -4.22
C THR A 16 -0.16 4.99 -4.95
N SER A 17 -0.52 6.25 -5.14
CA SER A 17 -1.59 6.64 -6.04
C SER A 17 -0.99 7.08 -7.38
N PRO A 18 -1.57 6.67 -8.52
CA PRO A 18 -1.30 7.31 -9.80
C PRO A 18 -1.59 8.82 -9.74
N MET A 19 -0.83 9.60 -10.49
CA MET A 19 -0.98 11.07 -10.56
C MET A 19 -2.27 11.48 -11.28
N ASP A 20 -2.77 10.65 -12.20
CA ASP A 20 -4.01 10.84 -12.95
C ASP A 20 -5.26 10.32 -12.21
N SER A 21 -5.09 9.90 -10.95
CA SER A 21 -6.22 9.51 -10.11
C SER A 21 -7.17 10.68 -9.88
N THR A 22 -8.41 10.56 -10.34
CA THR A 22 -9.47 11.58 -10.18
C THR A 22 -9.94 11.79 -8.74
N VAL A 23 -9.44 11.01 -7.79
CA VAL A 23 -9.85 11.06 -6.38
C VAL A 23 -8.71 11.53 -5.48
N THR A 24 -7.49 11.10 -5.76
CA THR A 24 -6.33 11.31 -4.88
C THR A 24 -5.24 12.16 -5.52
N GLU A 25 -5.23 12.33 -6.85
CA GLU A 25 -4.25 13.14 -7.58
C GLU A 25 -2.79 12.82 -7.18
N GLY A 26 -2.48 11.54 -6.97
CA GLY A 26 -1.15 11.09 -6.54
C GLY A 26 -0.90 11.12 -5.03
N HIS A 27 -1.80 11.70 -4.23
CA HIS A 27 -1.62 11.90 -2.80
C HIS A 27 -2.43 10.93 -1.94
N LEU A 28 -1.71 10.16 -1.12
CA LEU A 28 -2.31 9.28 -0.12
C LEU A 28 -2.25 9.89 1.28
N CYS A 29 -3.30 9.70 2.07
CA CYS A 29 -3.26 9.99 3.50
C CYS A 29 -2.29 9.04 4.22
N ILE A 30 -1.98 9.32 5.49
CA ILE A 30 -1.07 8.48 6.29
C ILE A 30 -1.49 7.00 6.33
N LYS A 31 -2.80 6.73 6.44
CA LYS A 31 -3.32 5.37 6.45
C LYS A 31 -3.12 4.64 5.12
N GLY A 32 -3.26 5.35 3.99
CA GLY A 32 -3.02 4.77 2.68
C GLY A 32 -1.54 4.51 2.41
N ARG A 33 -0.65 5.35 2.97
CA ARG A 33 0.80 5.20 2.80
C ARG A 33 1.41 4.06 3.62
N PHE A 34 0.87 3.78 4.80
CA PHE A 34 1.50 2.87 5.77
C PHE A 34 0.60 1.72 6.25
N GLY A 35 -0.69 1.73 5.90
CA GLY A 35 -1.65 0.72 6.38
C GLY A 35 -1.34 -0.73 5.95
N PHE A 36 -0.49 -0.92 4.93
CA PHE A 36 -0.04 -2.24 4.48
C PHE A 36 0.86 -2.95 5.51
N GLU A 37 1.44 -2.23 6.48
CA GLU A 37 2.22 -2.86 7.55
C GLU A 37 1.34 -3.82 8.37
N PHE A 38 0.08 -3.46 8.62
CA PHE A 38 -0.87 -4.31 9.35
C PHE A 38 -1.19 -5.63 8.61
N THR A 39 -1.19 -5.62 7.27
CA THR A 39 -1.41 -6.85 6.50
C THR A 39 -0.18 -7.76 6.54
N ASN A 40 1.02 -7.18 6.56
CA ASN A 40 2.27 -7.92 6.67
C ASN A 40 2.45 -8.53 8.07
N GLU A 41 2.01 -7.85 9.13
CA GLU A 41 2.06 -8.37 10.51
C GLU A 41 1.28 -9.67 10.70
N ARG A 42 0.13 -9.81 10.01
CA ARG A 42 -0.65 -11.07 10.06
C ARG A 42 0.16 -12.24 9.49
N ARG A 43 0.91 -12.02 8.41
CA ARG A 43 1.76 -13.04 7.79
C ARG A 43 2.90 -13.49 8.73
N ARG A 44 3.46 -12.57 9.52
CA ARG A 44 4.52 -12.89 10.48
C ARG A 44 4.06 -13.83 11.61
N GLY A 45 2.77 -13.91 11.89
CA GLY A 45 2.22 -14.85 12.88
C GLY A 45 2.02 -16.28 12.36
N GLU A 46 2.21 -16.50 11.06
CA GLU A 46 2.04 -17.78 10.36
C GLU A 46 3.37 -18.39 9.87
N ASP A 47 4.50 -17.73 10.17
CA ASP A 47 5.88 -18.22 9.95
C ASP A 47 6.43 -18.95 11.20
#